data_AF-A0A939J6L3-F1
#
_entry.id   AF-A0A939J6L3-F1
#
_cell.length_a   1.000
_cell.length_b   1.000
_cell.length_c   1.000
_cell.angle_alpha   90.00
_cell.angle_beta   90.00
_cell.angle_gamma   90.00
#
_symmetry.space_group_name_H-M   'P 1'
#
loop_
_entity.id
_entity.type
_entity.pdbx_description
1 polymer ?
#
loop_
_entity_poly.entity_id
_entity_poly.type
_entity_poly.pdbx_seq_one_letter_code
_entity_poly.pdbx_strand_id
1 'polypeptide(L)'
;MPSVFRFYNHANGVHFYTASVAERDFVVATYSSYQLEGTAFQSNGTSNGGTGDIPVYRFYNSATGAHFYTASEAERDVVIATQATYTFEGTVYQGYGNADDGRVPLYRFYNTETKSHFYTSSLAERDKVITTLPQYTYEGIAYYVGGFDTSPGSTNISLTGSQGDYQIDVSGFTTTSLTIGGSTAAPNAPPSPGQEVGSDAATHLTVFNVTSDQRFELQSTTGGSSADGATTRGGHGGDALQFTPATDTSADSLSLLMKGGIAITGGTGGGSPATGGNGGNGVVATAFETINISSYGASANTIQGGPGGTSSGGGTDGFAGVSLVAATGATLNVYGTQDLNLGQVTNVMTVNASWFSGNLTVLGDTNANMILGGSGNDTLDGGSGADTLSGGAGQDIFQIFLGETPVSVSGTTVASTFDTIFDYGTAGVADFIRSSAIDFVAINSGATAVAGVGVAISDGGKVTFAAADDTLAEKILVLDADDTNARPQSVAFFEHDSDTYLFYENTSGSGDEQLIKLQGVTGFTTLNEVGLNGDFILL
;
A
#
# COMPACT_ATOMS: atom_id res chain seq x y z
N MET A 1 2.42 -28.03 -1.49
CA MET A 1 3.03 -28.04 -2.84
C MET A 1 4.46 -28.56 -2.74
N PRO A 2 5.03 -29.23 -3.77
CA PRO A 2 6.42 -29.70 -3.73
C PRO A 2 7.43 -28.59 -3.42
N SER A 3 8.26 -28.83 -2.41
CA SER A 3 9.35 -27.96 -1.98
C SER A 3 10.43 -27.80 -3.04
N VAL A 4 10.89 -26.57 -3.25
CA VAL A 4 12.13 -26.24 -3.96
C VAL A 4 13.20 -25.89 -2.94
N PHE A 5 14.27 -26.67 -2.91
CA PHE A 5 15.40 -26.53 -2.00
C PHE A 5 16.44 -25.57 -2.57
N ARG A 6 17.02 -24.70 -1.74
CA ARG A 6 18.11 -23.80 -2.10
C ARG A 6 19.41 -24.23 -1.44
N PHE A 7 20.46 -24.15 -2.23
CA PHE A 7 21.82 -24.39 -1.78
C PHE A 7 22.70 -23.19 -2.09
N TYR A 8 23.60 -22.86 -1.18
CA TYR A 8 24.66 -21.89 -1.40
C TYR A 8 26.01 -22.59 -1.56
N ASN A 9 26.70 -22.32 -2.67
CA ASN A 9 28.04 -22.83 -2.91
C ASN A 9 29.10 -21.86 -2.36
N HIS A 10 29.74 -22.25 -1.28
CA HIS A 10 30.73 -21.42 -0.59
C HIS A 10 32.05 -21.28 -1.34
N ALA A 11 32.29 -22.11 -2.35
CA ALA A 11 33.53 -22.07 -3.13
C ALA A 11 33.51 -20.98 -4.21
N ASN A 12 32.34 -20.66 -4.76
CA ASN A 12 32.20 -19.72 -5.89
C ASN A 12 31.02 -18.73 -5.76
N GLY A 13 30.28 -18.75 -4.65
CA GLY A 13 29.26 -17.75 -4.33
C GLY A 13 27.96 -17.87 -5.13
N VAL A 14 27.70 -19.01 -5.78
CA VAL A 14 26.48 -19.22 -6.58
C VAL A 14 25.42 -20.01 -5.82
N HIS A 15 24.15 -19.81 -6.21
CA HIS A 15 23.03 -20.57 -5.67
C HIS A 15 22.57 -21.67 -6.62
N PHE A 16 22.03 -22.74 -6.06
CA PHE A 16 21.44 -23.87 -6.78
C PHE A 16 20.06 -24.20 -6.19
N TYR A 17 19.09 -24.46 -7.07
CA TYR A 17 17.70 -24.73 -6.70
C TYR A 17 17.21 -26.04 -7.31
N THR A 18 16.55 -26.88 -6.50
CA THR A 18 15.97 -28.14 -6.97
C THR A 18 14.67 -28.50 -6.28
N ALA A 19 13.68 -28.97 -7.05
CA ALA A 19 12.47 -29.58 -6.52
C ALA A 19 12.64 -31.10 -6.24
N SER A 20 13.76 -31.69 -6.68
CA SER A 20 14.00 -33.13 -6.57
C SER A 20 14.66 -33.46 -5.23
N VAL A 21 13.93 -34.20 -4.41
CA VAL A 21 14.45 -34.74 -3.13
C VAL A 21 15.69 -35.62 -3.35
N ALA A 22 15.69 -36.43 -4.42
CA ALA A 22 16.83 -37.27 -4.75
C ALA A 22 18.06 -36.45 -5.19
N GLU A 23 17.86 -35.36 -5.94
CA GLU A 23 18.95 -34.46 -6.35
C GLU A 23 19.48 -33.68 -5.14
N ARG A 24 18.59 -33.22 -4.25
CA ARG A 24 18.97 -32.62 -2.97
C ARG A 24 19.87 -33.56 -2.16
N ASP A 25 19.43 -34.79 -1.94
CA ASP A 25 20.17 -35.77 -1.14
C ASP A 25 21.51 -36.14 -1.78
N PHE A 26 21.54 -36.23 -3.12
CA PHE A 26 22.77 -36.44 -3.87
C PHE A 26 23.74 -35.27 -3.72
N VAL A 27 23.27 -34.03 -3.82
CA VAL A 27 24.13 -32.83 -3.68
C VAL A 27 24.70 -32.73 -2.27
N VAL A 28 23.88 -32.95 -1.23
CA VAL A 28 24.33 -32.97 0.17
C VAL A 28 25.39 -34.05 0.40
N ALA A 29 25.22 -35.24 -0.17
CA ALA A 29 26.14 -36.35 0.04
C ALA A 29 27.44 -36.23 -0.78
N THR A 30 27.39 -35.58 -1.94
CA THR A 30 28.47 -35.62 -2.94
C THR A 30 29.32 -34.36 -2.94
N TYR A 31 28.73 -33.17 -2.76
CA TYR A 31 29.40 -31.90 -2.99
C TYR A 31 29.50 -31.08 -1.70
N SER A 32 30.61 -31.23 -0.97
CA SER A 32 30.85 -30.54 0.30
C SER A 32 30.92 -29.01 0.21
N SER A 33 31.06 -28.44 -0.99
CA SER A 33 31.05 -26.99 -1.21
C SER A 33 29.64 -26.39 -1.18
N TYR A 34 28.60 -27.21 -1.39
CA TYR A 34 27.21 -26.78 -1.33
C TYR A 34 26.67 -26.99 0.08
N GLN A 35 26.19 -25.90 0.68
CA GLN A 35 25.41 -25.95 1.90
C GLN A 35 23.93 -25.90 1.54
N LEU A 36 23.15 -26.84 2.07
CA LEU A 36 21.69 -26.75 2.01
C LEU A 36 21.24 -25.62 2.95
N GLU A 37 20.62 -24.59 2.39
CA GLU A 37 20.00 -23.49 3.15
C GLU A 37 18.54 -23.82 3.53
N GLY A 38 18.04 -24.94 3.02
CA GLY A 38 16.72 -25.45 3.29
C GLY A 38 15.81 -25.26 2.10
N THR A 39 14.53 -25.05 2.40
CA THR A 39 13.51 -24.84 1.38
C THR A 39 13.50 -23.34 1.02
N ALA A 40 13.50 -22.98 -0.28
CA ALA A 40 13.41 -21.59 -0.79
C ALA A 40 12.04 -21.12 -1.31
N PHE A 41 11.23 -21.99 -1.91
CA PHE A 41 9.77 -21.80 -2.08
C PHE A 41 9.05 -23.14 -2.32
N GLN A 42 7.73 -23.15 -2.45
CA GLN A 42 6.98 -24.31 -2.97
C GLN A 42 6.67 -24.11 -4.47
N SER A 43 6.52 -25.20 -5.22
CA SER A 43 6.24 -25.20 -6.67
C SER A 43 5.05 -26.10 -6.99
N ASN A 44 4.43 -26.02 -8.17
CA ASN A 44 3.33 -26.94 -8.52
C ASN A 44 3.80 -28.38 -8.90
N GLY A 45 5.04 -28.75 -8.57
CA GLY A 45 5.62 -30.03 -8.96
C GLY A 45 6.03 -30.09 -10.43
N THR A 46 6.05 -31.29 -11.01
CA THR A 46 6.49 -31.53 -12.41
C THR A 46 5.34 -31.94 -13.35
N SER A 47 4.13 -32.14 -12.83
CA SER A 47 2.95 -32.49 -13.63
C SER A 47 2.41 -31.28 -14.39
N ASN A 48 2.63 -31.26 -15.70
CA ASN A 48 2.02 -30.31 -16.65
C ASN A 48 0.49 -30.52 -16.65
N GLY A 49 -0.31 -29.52 -16.26
CA GLY A 49 -1.74 -29.56 -16.62
C GLY A 49 -2.76 -28.78 -15.79
N GLY A 50 -2.37 -28.02 -14.76
CA GLY A 50 -3.29 -27.05 -14.15
C GLY A 50 -3.46 -25.82 -15.03
N THR A 51 -4.68 -25.26 -15.09
CA THR A 51 -4.92 -23.96 -15.72
C THR A 51 -4.10 -22.89 -14.98
N GLY A 52 -3.13 -22.24 -15.65
CA GLY A 52 -2.28 -21.20 -15.05
C GLY A 52 -0.86 -21.64 -14.63
N ASP A 53 -0.53 -22.93 -14.79
CA ASP A 53 0.83 -23.43 -14.56
C ASP A 53 1.78 -23.02 -15.70
N ILE A 54 2.98 -22.59 -15.35
CA ILE A 54 4.04 -22.28 -16.32
C ILE A 54 5.31 -23.10 -16.05
N PRO A 55 5.90 -23.73 -17.08
CA PRO A 55 7.13 -24.51 -16.92
C PRO A 55 8.33 -23.64 -16.59
N VAL A 56 9.09 -24.04 -15.57
CA VAL A 56 10.38 -23.43 -15.23
C VAL A 56 11.51 -24.27 -15.80
N TYR A 57 12.24 -23.66 -16.71
CA TYR A 57 13.37 -24.20 -17.46
C TYR A 57 14.67 -24.00 -16.68
N ARG A 58 15.49 -25.06 -16.55
CA ARG A 58 16.82 -24.98 -15.93
C ARG A 58 17.91 -25.11 -16.99
N PHE A 59 18.96 -24.31 -16.81
CA PHE A 59 20.18 -24.38 -17.59
C PHE A 59 21.39 -24.44 -16.68
N TYR A 60 22.39 -25.22 -17.08
CA TYR A 60 23.70 -25.27 -16.43
C TYR A 60 24.73 -24.46 -17.23
N ASN A 61 25.38 -23.48 -16.59
CA ASN A 61 26.47 -22.72 -17.20
C ASN A 61 27.81 -23.39 -16.89
N SER A 62 28.44 -23.99 -17.90
CA SER A 62 29.71 -24.71 -17.72
C SER A 62 30.92 -23.79 -17.45
N ALA A 63 30.80 -22.49 -17.70
CA ALA A 63 31.88 -21.52 -17.45
C ALA A 63 31.91 -21.05 -15.99
N THR A 64 30.75 -20.89 -15.36
CA THR A 64 30.63 -20.38 -13.97
C THR A 64 30.26 -21.45 -12.95
N GLY A 65 29.72 -22.59 -13.41
CA GLY A 65 29.13 -23.61 -12.54
C GLY A 65 27.78 -23.22 -11.95
N ALA A 66 27.21 -22.09 -12.38
CA ALA A 66 25.91 -21.61 -11.92
C ALA A 66 24.76 -22.25 -12.71
N HIS A 67 23.57 -22.25 -12.09
CA HIS A 67 22.33 -22.59 -12.79
C HIS A 67 21.52 -21.32 -13.07
N PHE A 68 20.80 -21.34 -14.19
CA PHE A 68 19.88 -20.29 -14.60
C PHE A 68 18.47 -20.87 -14.74
N TYR A 69 17.47 -20.13 -14.27
CA TYR A 69 16.08 -20.54 -14.23
C TYR A 69 15.20 -19.47 -14.91
N THR A 70 14.35 -19.90 -15.83
CA THR A 70 13.38 -19.02 -16.49
C THR A 70 12.05 -19.72 -16.72
N ALA A 71 10.95 -18.99 -16.58
CA ALA A 71 9.64 -19.44 -17.03
C ALA A 71 9.26 -18.88 -18.42
N SER A 72 10.10 -18.02 -19.00
CA SER A 72 9.89 -17.43 -20.31
C SER A 72 10.38 -18.38 -21.41
N GLU A 73 9.45 -18.84 -22.24
CA GLU A 73 9.79 -19.66 -23.42
C GLU A 73 10.68 -18.90 -24.41
N ALA A 74 10.45 -17.60 -24.58
CA ALA A 74 11.27 -16.75 -25.43
C ALA A 74 12.70 -16.61 -24.89
N GLU A 75 12.87 -16.44 -23.58
CA GLU A 75 14.20 -16.36 -22.94
C GLU A 75 14.92 -17.72 -23.06
N ARG A 76 14.22 -18.84 -22.83
CA ARG A 76 14.73 -20.20 -23.06
C ARG A 76 15.28 -20.35 -24.48
N ASP A 77 14.49 -19.98 -25.49
CA ASP A 77 14.85 -20.17 -26.90
C ASP A 77 16.05 -19.29 -27.29
N VAL A 78 16.11 -18.06 -26.78
CA VAL A 78 17.27 -17.17 -26.98
C VAL A 78 18.53 -17.74 -26.33
N VAL A 79 18.46 -18.26 -25.10
CA VAL A 79 19.62 -18.87 -24.43
C VAL A 79 20.12 -20.09 -25.20
N ILE A 80 19.22 -20.98 -25.65
CA ILE A 80 19.58 -22.15 -26.48
C ILE A 80 20.26 -21.71 -27.78
N ALA A 81 19.75 -20.68 -28.44
CA ALA A 81 20.25 -20.25 -29.74
C ALA A 81 21.57 -19.46 -29.66
N THR A 82 21.81 -18.71 -28.57
CA THR A 82 22.87 -17.69 -28.52
C THR A 82 23.95 -17.93 -27.48
N GLN A 83 23.69 -18.76 -26.45
CA GLN A 83 24.58 -18.89 -25.29
C GLN A 83 25.24 -20.27 -25.23
N ALA A 84 26.34 -20.45 -25.97
CA ALA A 84 27.02 -21.75 -26.14
C ALA A 84 27.57 -22.38 -24.83
N THR A 85 27.73 -21.61 -23.75
CA THR A 85 28.18 -22.11 -22.43
C THR A 85 27.06 -22.66 -21.57
N TYR A 86 25.80 -22.47 -21.98
CA TYR A 86 24.63 -22.95 -21.26
C TYR A 86 24.13 -24.27 -21.85
N THR A 87 24.01 -25.28 -21.00
CA THR A 87 23.38 -26.56 -21.35
C THR A 87 21.95 -26.56 -20.84
N PHE A 88 20.98 -26.77 -21.72
CA PHE A 88 19.58 -26.88 -21.35
C PHE A 88 19.31 -28.23 -20.66
N GLU A 89 18.75 -28.19 -19.45
CA GLU A 89 18.50 -29.38 -18.62
C GLU A 89 17.02 -29.77 -18.57
N GLY A 90 16.13 -28.99 -19.20
CA GLY A 90 14.70 -29.26 -19.26
C GLY A 90 13.87 -28.49 -18.23
N THR A 91 12.62 -28.90 -18.09
CA THR A 91 11.68 -28.37 -17.08
C THR A 91 11.92 -29.04 -15.74
N VAL A 92 12.15 -28.25 -14.68
CA VAL A 92 12.54 -28.76 -13.36
C VAL A 92 11.44 -28.66 -12.31
N TYR A 93 10.50 -27.73 -12.50
CA TYR A 93 9.24 -27.62 -11.78
C TYR A 93 8.31 -26.66 -12.51
N GLN A 94 7.08 -26.54 -12.03
CA GLN A 94 6.08 -25.61 -12.50
C GLN A 94 5.97 -24.42 -11.54
N GLY A 95 6.02 -23.21 -12.09
CA GLY A 95 5.62 -21.97 -11.43
C GLY A 95 4.22 -21.56 -11.84
N TYR A 96 3.83 -20.34 -11.51
CA TYR A 96 2.54 -19.74 -11.84
C TYR A 96 2.73 -18.42 -12.59
N GLY A 97 1.85 -18.15 -13.56
CA GLY A 97 1.89 -16.92 -14.36
C GLY A 97 1.29 -15.70 -13.67
N ASN A 98 0.56 -15.89 -12.58
CA ASN A 98 -0.14 -14.84 -11.86
C ASN A 98 -0.05 -15.05 -10.35
N ALA A 99 -0.16 -13.93 -9.61
CA ALA A 99 -0.43 -13.95 -8.19
C ALA A 99 -1.82 -14.57 -7.92
N ASP A 100 -1.97 -15.24 -6.78
CA ASP A 100 -3.21 -15.87 -6.31
C ASP A 100 -3.07 -16.25 -4.82
N ASP A 101 -4.12 -16.78 -4.20
CA ASP A 101 -4.07 -17.28 -2.82
C ASP A 101 -2.96 -18.35 -2.64
N GLY A 102 -2.01 -18.06 -1.75
CA GLY A 102 -0.86 -18.91 -1.46
C GLY A 102 0.27 -18.84 -2.50
N ARG A 103 0.15 -18.02 -3.54
CA ARG A 103 1.21 -17.77 -4.54
C ARG A 103 1.89 -16.43 -4.27
N VAL A 104 3.20 -16.43 -4.22
CA VAL A 104 4.03 -15.25 -3.99
C VAL A 104 4.98 -15.02 -5.15
N PRO A 105 5.38 -13.77 -5.44
CA PRO A 105 6.38 -13.48 -6.46
C PRO A 105 7.73 -14.12 -6.10
N LEU A 106 8.42 -14.64 -7.10
CA LEU A 106 9.83 -15.01 -7.03
C LEU A 106 10.67 -13.91 -7.69
N TYR A 107 11.41 -13.18 -6.87
CA TYR A 107 12.29 -12.09 -7.27
C TYR A 107 13.58 -12.63 -7.87
N ARG A 108 14.00 -12.05 -9.00
CA ARG A 108 15.24 -12.42 -9.70
C ARG A 108 16.25 -11.29 -9.63
N PHE A 109 17.50 -11.67 -9.38
CA PHE A 109 18.64 -10.77 -9.34
C PHE A 109 19.76 -11.32 -10.20
N TYR A 110 20.44 -10.43 -10.91
CA TYR A 110 21.65 -10.74 -11.64
C TYR A 110 22.87 -10.30 -10.83
N ASN A 111 23.74 -11.25 -10.46
CA ASN A 111 25.01 -10.95 -9.82
C ASN A 111 26.06 -10.60 -10.89
N THR A 112 26.48 -9.34 -10.90
CA THR A 112 27.43 -8.80 -11.87
C THR A 112 28.86 -9.31 -11.68
N GLU A 113 29.21 -9.81 -10.49
CA GLU A 113 30.53 -10.37 -10.18
C GLU A 113 30.62 -11.84 -10.58
N THR A 114 29.70 -12.67 -10.10
CA THR A 114 29.71 -14.13 -10.36
C THR A 114 29.10 -14.51 -11.70
N LYS A 115 28.44 -13.57 -12.39
CA LYS A 115 27.68 -13.80 -13.63
C LYS A 115 26.62 -14.89 -13.45
N SER A 116 25.98 -14.91 -12.27
CA SER A 116 24.93 -15.87 -11.91
C SER A 116 23.67 -15.16 -11.47
N HIS A 117 22.57 -15.90 -11.37
CA HIS A 117 21.32 -15.36 -10.86
C HIS A 117 21.06 -15.82 -9.42
N PHE A 118 20.41 -14.96 -8.66
CA PHE A 118 19.88 -15.24 -7.34
C PHE A 118 18.36 -15.07 -7.36
N TYR A 119 17.66 -15.95 -6.63
CA TYR A 119 16.21 -15.96 -6.58
C TYR A 119 15.73 -16.05 -5.14
N THR A 120 14.73 -15.24 -4.80
CA THR A 120 14.08 -15.28 -3.49
C THR A 120 12.61 -14.98 -3.58
N SER A 121 11.80 -15.68 -2.80
CA SER A 121 10.40 -15.33 -2.57
C SER A 121 10.22 -14.53 -1.27
N SER A 122 11.30 -14.30 -0.51
CA SER A 122 11.29 -13.43 0.66
C SER A 122 11.42 -11.98 0.23
N LEU A 123 10.48 -11.16 0.71
CA LEU A 123 10.48 -9.75 0.43
C LEU A 123 11.61 -9.00 1.14
N ALA A 124 11.86 -9.29 2.42
CA ALA A 124 12.97 -8.63 3.11
C ALA A 124 14.33 -9.12 2.60
N GLU A 125 14.44 -10.38 2.16
CA GLU A 125 15.68 -10.82 1.49
C GLU A 125 15.89 -10.04 0.18
N ARG A 126 14.82 -9.80 -0.60
CA ARG A 126 14.87 -8.92 -1.77
C ARG A 126 15.35 -7.52 -1.38
N ASP A 127 14.70 -6.89 -0.40
CA ASP A 127 14.99 -5.50 -0.01
C ASP A 127 16.39 -5.35 0.58
N LYS A 128 16.82 -6.34 1.37
CA LYS A 128 18.19 -6.41 1.88
C LYS A 128 19.21 -6.56 0.75
N VAL A 129 18.96 -7.40 -0.26
CA VAL A 129 19.86 -7.55 -1.40
C VAL A 129 19.96 -6.23 -2.18
N ILE A 130 18.83 -5.57 -2.45
CA ILE A 130 18.78 -4.27 -3.14
C ILE A 130 19.59 -3.20 -2.40
N THR A 131 19.41 -3.12 -1.08
CA THR A 131 19.98 -2.04 -0.26
C THR A 131 21.43 -2.28 0.15
N THR A 132 21.83 -3.54 0.37
CA THR A 132 23.13 -3.86 0.98
C THR A 132 24.14 -4.49 0.02
N LEU A 133 23.70 -5.03 -1.13
CA LEU A 133 24.56 -5.80 -2.03
C LEU A 133 24.59 -5.20 -3.46
N PRO A 134 25.43 -4.17 -3.70
CA PRO A 134 25.48 -3.45 -4.98
C PRO A 134 25.92 -4.31 -6.17
N GLN A 135 26.52 -5.48 -5.94
CA GLN A 135 26.87 -6.43 -6.99
C GLN A 135 25.65 -7.12 -7.62
N TYR A 136 24.48 -7.06 -6.97
CA TYR A 136 23.23 -7.61 -7.49
C TYR A 136 22.41 -6.51 -8.17
N THR A 137 22.05 -6.74 -9.43
CA THR A 137 21.07 -5.95 -10.16
C THR A 137 19.71 -6.63 -10.02
N TYR A 138 18.71 -5.93 -9.49
CA TYR A 138 17.34 -6.42 -9.42
C TYR A 138 16.71 -6.44 -10.80
N GLU A 139 16.18 -7.59 -11.22
CA GLU A 139 15.58 -7.80 -12.54
C GLU A 139 14.05 -7.91 -12.51
N GLY A 140 13.44 -7.76 -11.33
CA GLY A 140 12.00 -7.86 -11.15
C GLY A 140 11.49 -9.24 -10.74
N ILE A 141 10.19 -9.46 -10.97
CA ILE A 141 9.51 -10.73 -10.72
C ILE A 141 9.80 -11.67 -11.89
N ALA A 142 10.36 -12.85 -11.62
CA ALA A 142 10.56 -13.86 -12.66
C ALA A 142 9.28 -14.63 -12.99
N TYR A 143 8.57 -15.07 -11.95
CA TYR A 143 7.30 -15.78 -11.99
C TYR A 143 6.77 -15.92 -10.56
N TYR A 144 5.60 -16.52 -10.38
CA TYR A 144 5.02 -16.77 -9.06
C TYR A 144 5.24 -18.22 -8.63
N VAL A 145 5.39 -18.42 -7.33
CA VAL A 145 5.66 -19.72 -6.69
C VAL A 145 4.74 -19.90 -5.49
N GLY A 146 4.54 -21.12 -5.02
CA GLY A 146 3.86 -21.32 -3.75
C GLY A 146 4.70 -20.71 -2.63
N GLY A 147 4.10 -19.85 -1.82
CA GLY A 147 4.76 -19.32 -0.63
C GLY A 147 5.07 -20.46 0.36
N PHE A 148 6.11 -20.30 1.15
CA PHE A 148 6.28 -21.21 2.28
C PHE A 148 5.31 -20.94 3.40
N ASP A 149 4.45 -21.92 3.62
CA ASP A 149 4.29 -22.42 4.98
C ASP A 149 5.50 -23.34 5.28
N THR A 150 6.56 -22.80 5.89
CA THR A 150 7.70 -23.59 6.39
C THR A 150 7.36 -24.14 7.77
N SER A 151 6.58 -25.22 7.87
CA SER A 151 6.50 -25.93 9.15
C SER A 151 7.82 -26.71 9.35
N PRO A 152 8.60 -26.40 10.40
CA PRO A 152 8.20 -26.54 11.80
C PRO A 152 7.99 -25.16 12.46
N GLY A 153 6.84 -25.00 13.11
CA GLY A 153 6.46 -23.73 13.73
C GLY A 153 5.42 -22.96 12.93
N SER A 154 4.40 -23.66 12.42
CA SER A 154 3.15 -23.03 11.96
C SER A 154 2.08 -23.33 12.98
N THR A 155 1.43 -22.29 13.51
CA THR A 155 0.31 -22.46 14.44
C THR A 155 -0.96 -21.93 13.77
N ASN A 156 -2.00 -22.76 13.76
CA ASN A 156 -3.34 -22.36 13.39
C ASN A 156 -4.06 -21.95 14.67
N ILE A 157 -4.35 -20.67 14.81
CA ILE A 157 -5.09 -20.15 15.96
C ILE A 157 -6.47 -19.81 15.45
N SER A 158 -7.46 -20.62 15.84
CA SER A 158 -8.87 -20.37 15.55
C SER A 158 -9.49 -19.70 16.77
N LEU A 159 -9.80 -18.41 16.63
CA LEU A 159 -10.58 -17.68 17.62
C LEU A 159 -12.06 -17.82 17.24
N THR A 160 -12.70 -18.87 17.76
CA THR A 160 -14.13 -19.13 17.57
C THR A 160 -14.85 -19.08 18.92
N GLY A 161 -15.36 -17.91 19.31
CA GLY A 161 -16.13 -17.76 20.55
C GLY A 161 -16.01 -16.41 21.26
N SER A 162 -16.99 -16.15 22.14
CA SER A 162 -17.25 -14.94 22.94
C SER A 162 -16.03 -14.13 23.43
N GLN A 163 -15.97 -12.87 23.01
CA GLN A 163 -15.71 -11.66 23.81
C GLN A 163 -14.56 -11.73 24.86
N GLY A 164 -13.40 -11.12 24.55
CA GLY A 164 -12.24 -10.98 25.46
C GLY A 164 -10.92 -10.57 24.78
N ASP A 165 -9.93 -10.18 25.57
CA ASP A 165 -8.57 -9.86 25.11
C ASP A 165 -7.72 -11.14 24.96
N TYR A 166 -7.11 -11.33 23.80
CA TYR A 166 -6.23 -12.44 23.48
C TYR A 166 -4.79 -11.96 23.35
N GLN A 167 -3.86 -12.71 23.94
CA GLN A 167 -2.43 -12.47 23.83
C GLN A 167 -1.81 -13.73 23.21
N ILE A 168 -1.14 -13.59 22.08
CA ILE A 168 -0.52 -14.70 21.35
C ILE A 168 0.99 -14.49 21.33
N ASP A 169 1.73 -15.41 21.94
CA ASP A 169 3.18 -15.50 21.79
C ASP A 169 3.48 -16.37 20.57
N VAL A 170 4.11 -15.78 19.55
CA VAL A 170 4.49 -16.49 18.32
C VAL A 170 5.99 -16.80 18.26
N SER A 171 6.68 -16.77 19.39
CA SER A 171 8.10 -17.14 19.47
C SER A 171 8.35 -18.54 18.92
N GLY A 172 9.33 -18.64 18.01
CA GLY A 172 9.68 -19.90 17.35
C GLY A 172 8.74 -20.35 16.22
N PHE A 173 7.72 -19.55 15.89
CA PHE A 173 6.87 -19.77 14.72
C PHE A 173 7.32 -18.86 13.56
N THR A 174 7.32 -19.39 12.34
CA THR A 174 7.69 -18.62 11.13
C THR A 174 6.46 -18.15 10.36
N THR A 175 5.33 -18.84 10.53
CA THR A 175 4.03 -18.47 9.96
C THR A 175 2.95 -18.69 11.01
N THR A 176 2.01 -17.77 11.12
CA THR A 176 0.86 -17.88 12.02
C THR A 176 -0.40 -17.67 11.20
N SER A 177 -1.21 -18.71 11.08
CA SER A 177 -2.53 -18.59 10.46
C SER A 177 -3.54 -18.30 11.55
N LEU A 178 -4.11 -17.11 11.49
CA LEU A 178 -5.18 -16.68 12.37
C LEU A 178 -6.50 -16.79 11.62
N THR A 179 -7.34 -17.72 12.04
CA THR A 179 -8.72 -17.80 11.57
C THR A 179 -9.59 -16.96 12.48
N ILE A 180 -10.16 -15.89 11.92
CA ILE A 180 -11.10 -15.03 12.64
C ILE A 180 -12.51 -15.54 12.32
N GLY A 181 -13.17 -16.14 13.30
CA GLY A 181 -14.59 -16.53 13.17
C GLY A 181 -15.48 -15.31 13.40
N GLY A 182 -16.34 -14.97 12.42
CA GLY A 182 -17.19 -13.78 12.49
C GLY A 182 -18.10 -13.77 13.73
N SER A 183 -18.12 -12.64 14.45
CA SER A 183 -19.17 -12.31 15.40
C SER A 183 -20.32 -11.67 14.63
N THR A 184 -21.48 -12.33 14.54
CA THR A 184 -22.68 -11.78 13.88
C THR A 184 -23.40 -10.72 14.73
N ALA A 185 -22.67 -9.90 15.49
CA ALA A 185 -23.31 -8.85 16.30
C ALA A 185 -23.78 -7.73 15.37
N ALA A 186 -25.07 -7.71 15.08
CA ALA A 186 -25.70 -6.64 14.31
C ALA A 186 -25.46 -5.28 15.00
N PRO A 187 -25.03 -4.23 14.28
CA PRO A 187 -25.09 -2.89 14.81
C PRO A 187 -26.57 -2.52 14.94
N ASN A 188 -26.97 -1.92 16.06
CA ASN A 188 -28.27 -1.24 16.26
C ASN A 188 -29.45 -2.04 16.86
N ALA A 189 -29.28 -2.64 18.03
CA ALA A 189 -30.41 -2.79 18.96
C ALA A 189 -30.23 -1.81 20.14
N PRO A 190 -31.11 -0.81 20.33
CA PRO A 190 -31.02 0.08 21.49
C PRO A 190 -31.28 -0.73 22.77
N PRO A 191 -30.50 -0.53 23.85
CA PRO A 191 -30.73 -1.24 25.10
C PRO A 191 -32.09 -0.86 25.69
N SER A 192 -32.83 -1.85 26.19
CA SER A 192 -34.07 -1.61 26.92
C SER A 192 -33.79 -0.78 28.19
N PRO A 193 -34.66 0.19 28.57
CA PRO A 193 -34.42 1.03 29.73
C PRO A 193 -34.35 0.22 31.03
N GLY A 194 -33.21 0.28 31.75
CA GLY A 194 -33.07 -0.26 33.10
C GLY A 194 -32.21 -1.53 33.26
N GLN A 195 -31.52 -2.00 32.21
CA GLN A 195 -30.40 -2.93 32.37
C GLN A 195 -29.10 -2.11 32.49
N GLU A 196 -28.40 -2.21 33.63
CA GLU A 196 -26.98 -1.82 33.69
C GLU A 196 -26.21 -2.76 32.75
N VAL A 197 -25.98 -2.31 31.51
CA VAL A 197 -25.21 -3.05 30.54
C VAL A 197 -23.75 -3.00 30.98
N GLY A 198 -23.24 -4.13 31.48
CA GLY A 198 -21.81 -4.37 31.71
C GLY A 198 -21.01 -4.15 30.43
N SER A 199 -19.69 -4.06 30.54
CA SER A 199 -18.75 -3.85 29.44
C SER A 199 -18.98 -4.81 28.25
N ASP A 200 -19.74 -4.38 27.25
CA ASP A 200 -19.98 -5.13 26.00
C ASP A 200 -18.75 -5.02 25.08
N ALA A 201 -17.73 -5.80 25.43
CA ALA A 201 -17.10 -6.81 24.59
C ALA A 201 -16.85 -6.63 23.07
N ALA A 202 -15.56 -6.66 22.73
CA ALA A 202 -15.05 -7.15 21.46
C ALA A 202 -13.75 -7.94 21.67
N THR A 203 -13.04 -8.30 20.60
CA THR A 203 -11.88 -9.20 20.60
C THR A 203 -10.60 -8.40 20.34
N HIS A 204 -9.88 -7.97 21.39
CA HIS A 204 -8.54 -7.39 21.23
C HIS A 204 -7.52 -8.51 21.01
N LEU A 205 -6.66 -8.42 19.99
CA LEU A 205 -5.57 -9.37 19.80
C LEU A 205 -4.21 -8.68 19.82
N THR A 206 -3.39 -8.98 20.83
CA THR A 206 -1.97 -8.65 20.82
C THR A 206 -1.13 -9.88 20.49
N VAL A 207 -0.19 -9.69 19.58
CA VAL A 207 0.77 -10.70 19.14
C VAL A 207 2.18 -10.25 19.55
N PHE A 208 2.88 -11.08 20.33
CA PHE A 208 4.23 -10.79 20.83
C PHE A 208 5.27 -11.73 20.25
N ASN A 209 6.53 -11.29 20.33
CA ASN A 209 7.70 -12.00 19.83
C ASN A 209 7.66 -12.26 18.33
N VAL A 210 7.11 -11.28 17.59
CA VAL A 210 7.11 -11.32 16.13
C VAL A 210 8.56 -11.16 15.64
N THR A 211 9.04 -12.13 14.88
CA THR A 211 10.37 -12.07 14.24
C THR A 211 10.28 -11.36 12.89
N SER A 212 11.41 -10.79 12.42
CA SER A 212 11.47 -10.25 11.06
C SER A 212 11.10 -11.35 10.04
N ASP A 213 10.30 -10.98 9.03
CA ASP A 213 9.70 -11.85 8.01
C ASP A 213 8.57 -12.78 8.46
N GLN A 214 8.06 -12.62 9.68
CA GLN A 214 6.93 -13.42 10.13
C GLN A 214 5.64 -13.05 9.40
N ARG A 215 4.94 -14.10 8.93
CA ARG A 215 3.72 -13.95 8.13
C ARG A 215 2.47 -14.32 8.94
N PHE A 216 1.49 -13.43 8.91
CA PHE A 216 0.16 -13.63 9.50
C PHE A 216 -0.87 -13.83 8.40
N GLU A 217 -1.43 -15.02 8.31
CA GLU A 217 -2.55 -15.28 7.41
C GLU A 217 -3.87 -15.05 8.13
N LEU A 218 -4.69 -14.13 7.60
CA LEU A 218 -6.04 -13.84 8.08
C LEU A 218 -7.05 -14.48 7.14
N GLN A 219 -7.83 -15.42 7.68
CA GLN A 219 -8.81 -16.19 6.90
C GLN A 219 -10.23 -16.01 7.45
N SER A 220 -11.18 -15.78 6.53
CA SER A 220 -12.62 -15.75 6.80
C SER A 220 -13.24 -17.14 6.60
N THR A 221 -14.08 -17.60 7.54
CA THR A 221 -14.82 -18.88 7.41
C THR A 221 -16.26 -18.70 6.94
N THR A 222 -16.77 -17.47 6.97
CA THR A 222 -18.09 -17.05 6.52
C THR A 222 -17.94 -15.63 5.98
N GLY A 223 -18.32 -15.36 4.73
CA GLY A 223 -18.13 -14.06 4.09
C GLY A 223 -18.48 -12.89 5.01
N GLY A 224 -17.48 -12.05 5.29
CA GLY A 224 -17.51 -11.05 6.35
C GLY A 224 -16.97 -11.60 7.67
N SER A 225 -15.64 -11.54 7.87
CA SER A 225 -15.01 -11.84 9.15
C SER A 225 -14.30 -10.60 9.68
N SER A 226 -14.71 -10.15 10.86
CA SER A 226 -14.18 -8.94 11.49
C SER A 226 -13.29 -9.28 12.69
N ALA A 227 -12.09 -8.69 12.75
CA ALA A 227 -11.36 -8.53 14.00
C ALA A 227 -11.75 -7.17 14.55
N ASP A 228 -12.60 -7.15 15.58
CA ASP A 228 -13.13 -5.91 16.16
C ASP A 228 -12.49 -5.63 17.52
N GLY A 229 -11.89 -4.44 17.68
CA GLY A 229 -11.34 -3.98 18.94
C GLY A 229 -12.42 -3.70 20.00
N ALA A 230 -12.05 -3.80 21.29
CA ALA A 230 -13.00 -3.73 22.39
C ALA A 230 -13.77 -2.38 22.44
N THR A 231 -15.10 -2.43 22.58
CA THR A 231 -15.89 -1.22 22.87
C THR A 231 -15.88 -0.97 24.37
N THR A 232 -15.62 0.28 24.79
CA THR A 232 -15.64 0.64 26.21
C THR A 232 -16.79 1.61 26.52
N ARG A 233 -17.28 1.64 27.77
CA ARG A 233 -18.23 2.65 28.24
C ARG A 233 -17.46 3.81 28.86
N GLY A 234 -17.56 5.01 28.25
CA GLY A 234 -16.88 6.22 28.71
C GLY A 234 -15.35 6.23 28.59
N GLY A 235 -14.76 5.27 27.87
CA GLY A 235 -13.31 5.17 27.63
C GLY A 235 -12.97 5.09 26.13
N HIS A 236 -11.68 4.91 25.82
CA HIS A 236 -11.23 4.69 24.44
C HIS A 236 -11.60 3.29 23.94
N GLY A 237 -11.90 3.14 22.66
CA GLY A 237 -12.00 1.84 22.00
C GLY A 237 -10.64 1.15 21.98
N GLY A 238 -10.63 -0.18 22.10
CA GLY A 238 -9.41 -0.99 22.01
C GLY A 238 -8.95 -1.16 20.57
N ASP A 239 -7.65 -1.36 20.36
CA ASP A 239 -7.10 -1.68 19.04
C ASP A 239 -7.54 -3.08 18.59
N ALA A 240 -7.71 -3.34 17.28
CA ALA A 240 -8.07 -4.68 16.81
C ALA A 240 -6.88 -5.64 16.82
N LEU A 241 -5.79 -5.27 16.13
CA LEU A 241 -4.54 -6.04 16.10
C LEU A 241 -3.37 -5.19 16.55
N GLN A 242 -2.58 -5.70 17.48
CA GLN A 242 -1.34 -5.07 17.93
C GLN A 242 -0.17 -6.05 17.84
N PHE A 243 0.91 -5.65 17.18
CA PHE A 243 2.11 -6.48 16.97
C PHE A 243 3.29 -5.90 17.73
N THR A 244 3.98 -6.76 18.48
CA THR A 244 5.20 -6.41 19.23
C THR A 244 6.36 -7.33 18.80
N PRO A 245 7.50 -6.79 18.34
CA PRO A 245 8.62 -7.60 17.87
C PRO A 245 9.34 -8.33 19.00
N ALA A 246 10.07 -9.40 18.66
CA ALA A 246 10.89 -10.17 19.59
C ALA A 246 12.14 -9.42 20.08
N THR A 247 12.69 -8.55 19.24
CA THR A 247 13.85 -7.71 19.54
C THR A 247 13.69 -6.37 18.84
N ASP A 248 13.95 -5.27 19.54
CA ASP A 248 13.87 -3.92 18.96
C ASP A 248 15.11 -3.66 18.07
N THR A 249 15.03 -4.10 16.81
CA THR A 249 16.04 -3.77 15.79
C THR A 249 15.39 -3.03 14.63
N SER A 250 16.05 -1.97 14.16
CA SER A 250 15.62 -1.05 13.09
C SER A 250 15.64 -1.69 11.69
N ALA A 251 15.13 -2.92 11.54
CA ALA A 251 15.06 -3.66 10.28
C ALA A 251 13.93 -4.72 10.28
N ASP A 252 12.94 -4.58 11.16
CA ASP A 252 11.88 -5.58 11.33
C ASP A 252 10.75 -5.37 10.31
N SER A 253 10.39 -6.47 9.64
CA SER A 253 9.29 -6.53 8.68
C SER A 253 8.09 -7.28 9.27
N LEU A 254 6.88 -6.79 9.02
CA LEU A 254 5.62 -7.48 9.32
C LEU A 254 4.91 -7.83 8.02
N SER A 255 4.43 -9.06 7.86
CA SER A 255 3.64 -9.45 6.70
C SER A 255 2.24 -9.91 7.09
N LEU A 256 1.23 -9.27 6.50
CA LEU A 256 -0.20 -9.54 6.67
C LEU A 256 -0.76 -10.06 5.34
N LEU A 257 -1.32 -11.27 5.34
CA LEU A 257 -2.01 -11.87 4.20
C LEU A 257 -3.51 -11.94 4.50
N MET A 258 -4.30 -11.12 3.80
CA MET A 258 -5.76 -11.02 3.96
C MET A 258 -6.47 -11.77 2.83
N LYS A 259 -7.26 -12.79 3.18
CA LYS A 259 -7.95 -13.66 2.23
C LYS A 259 -9.46 -13.46 2.26
N GLY A 260 -9.94 -12.48 1.50
CA GLY A 260 -11.32 -12.25 1.09
C GLY A 260 -12.27 -11.84 2.22
N GLY A 261 -12.77 -10.60 2.17
CA GLY A 261 -13.81 -10.12 3.10
C GLY A 261 -13.33 -10.00 4.54
N ILE A 262 -12.02 -9.80 4.73
CA ILE A 262 -11.41 -9.55 6.04
C ILE A 262 -11.62 -8.08 6.37
N ALA A 263 -12.27 -7.80 7.50
CA ALA A 263 -12.35 -6.48 8.10
C ALA A 263 -11.53 -6.48 9.39
N ILE A 264 -10.62 -5.53 9.55
CA ILE A 264 -9.90 -5.28 10.80
C ILE A 264 -10.37 -3.93 11.30
N THR A 265 -11.19 -3.90 12.35
CA THR A 265 -11.87 -2.68 12.80
C THR A 265 -11.47 -2.37 14.23
N GLY A 266 -10.89 -1.20 14.48
CA GLY A 266 -10.69 -0.74 15.85
C GLY A 266 -12.00 -0.62 16.63
N GLY A 267 -11.91 -0.68 17.95
CA GLY A 267 -13.08 -0.66 18.82
C GLY A 267 -13.77 0.68 18.86
N THR A 268 -15.08 0.68 19.11
CA THR A 268 -15.83 1.94 19.22
C THR A 268 -15.51 2.65 20.54
N GLY A 269 -15.34 3.97 20.47
CA GLY A 269 -15.14 4.80 21.65
C GLY A 269 -16.42 4.94 22.48
N GLY A 270 -16.28 4.96 23.79
CA GLY A 270 -17.42 5.01 24.71
C GLY A 270 -18.02 6.39 24.87
N GLY A 271 -19.34 6.52 24.78
CA GLY A 271 -20.04 7.77 25.10
C GLY A 271 -20.20 8.01 26.61
N SER A 272 -19.94 9.24 27.06
CA SER A 272 -20.31 9.76 28.38
C SER A 272 -21.05 11.10 28.22
N PRO A 273 -21.85 11.56 29.19
CA PRO A 273 -22.53 12.86 29.10
C PRO A 273 -21.58 14.05 28.89
N ALA A 274 -20.31 13.94 29.31
CA ALA A 274 -19.34 15.04 29.24
C ALA A 274 -18.33 14.93 28.07
N THR A 275 -17.93 13.72 27.67
CA THR A 275 -16.96 13.49 26.58
C THR A 275 -17.25 12.16 25.89
N GLY A 276 -17.10 12.11 24.57
CA GLY A 276 -16.95 10.86 23.84
C GLY A 276 -15.51 10.34 23.94
N GLY A 277 -15.34 9.05 24.18
CA GLY A 277 -14.02 8.40 24.09
C GLY A 277 -13.61 8.20 22.63
N ASN A 278 -12.31 8.24 22.33
CA ASN A 278 -11.83 7.97 20.97
C ASN A 278 -12.03 6.50 20.58
N GLY A 279 -12.19 6.20 19.29
CA GLY A 279 -12.13 4.85 18.79
C GLY A 279 -10.72 4.27 18.87
N GLY A 280 -10.62 2.94 18.88
CA GLY A 280 -9.35 2.22 18.83
C GLY A 280 -8.83 2.10 17.39
N ASN A 281 -7.57 1.71 17.22
CA ASN A 281 -6.97 1.57 15.91
C ASN A 281 -7.27 0.20 15.27
N GLY A 282 -7.18 0.10 13.94
CA GLY A 282 -7.29 -1.19 13.25
C GLY A 282 -6.05 -2.06 13.50
N VAL A 283 -4.90 -1.64 12.98
CA VAL A 283 -3.61 -2.31 13.16
C VAL A 283 -2.61 -1.37 13.83
N VAL A 284 -1.92 -1.86 14.86
CA VAL A 284 -0.81 -1.17 15.53
C VAL A 284 0.47 -1.99 15.37
N ALA A 285 1.42 -1.45 14.62
CA ALA A 285 2.69 -2.07 14.25
C ALA A 285 3.84 -1.04 14.37
N THR A 286 3.86 -0.27 15.46
CA THR A 286 4.74 0.89 15.67
C THR A 286 6.24 0.59 15.74
N ALA A 287 6.63 -0.68 15.77
CA ALA A 287 8.02 -1.11 15.80
C ALA A 287 8.50 -1.70 14.46
N PHE A 288 7.65 -1.74 13.43
CA PHE A 288 7.99 -2.30 12.12
C PHE A 288 8.20 -1.18 11.11
N GLU A 289 9.40 -1.12 10.53
CA GLU A 289 9.76 -0.14 9.50
C GLU A 289 9.26 -0.55 8.12
N THR A 290 9.00 -1.83 7.91
CA THR A 290 8.39 -2.35 6.69
C THR A 290 7.17 -3.18 7.03
N ILE A 291 6.03 -2.83 6.46
CA ILE A 291 4.79 -3.60 6.59
C ILE A 291 4.38 -4.03 5.19
N ASN A 292 4.09 -5.32 5.02
CA ASN A 292 3.68 -5.90 3.75
C ASN A 292 2.25 -6.39 3.89
N ILE A 293 1.34 -5.82 3.10
CA ILE A 293 -0.06 -6.23 3.09
C ILE A 293 -0.36 -6.89 1.75
N SER A 294 -0.88 -8.10 1.81
CA SER A 294 -1.28 -8.89 0.66
C SER A 294 -2.79 -9.09 0.70
N SER A 295 -3.51 -8.47 -0.24
CA SER A 295 -4.97 -8.53 -0.34
C SER A 295 -5.41 -9.43 -1.49
N TYR A 296 -6.01 -10.57 -1.15
CA TYR A 296 -6.51 -11.58 -2.10
C TYR A 296 -7.92 -12.02 -1.71
N GLY A 297 -8.53 -12.88 -2.54
CA GLY A 297 -9.82 -13.52 -2.26
C GLY A 297 -10.95 -12.98 -3.12
N ALA A 298 -12.19 -13.30 -2.71
CA ALA A 298 -13.40 -13.03 -3.49
C ALA A 298 -14.14 -11.72 -3.13
N SER A 299 -13.74 -11.07 -2.04
CA SER A 299 -14.38 -9.86 -1.51
C SER A 299 -13.33 -8.89 -0.99
N ALA A 300 -13.62 -7.59 -1.09
CA ALA A 300 -12.74 -6.52 -0.60
C ALA A 300 -12.30 -6.73 0.86
N ASN A 301 -11.08 -6.32 1.15
CA ASN A 301 -10.50 -6.34 2.48
C ASN A 301 -10.42 -4.91 3.02
N THR A 302 -10.56 -4.75 4.34
CA THR A 302 -10.57 -3.43 4.98
C THR A 302 -9.76 -3.47 6.26
N ILE A 303 -8.98 -2.41 6.47
CA ILE A 303 -8.43 -2.04 7.77
C ILE A 303 -9.02 -0.67 8.11
N GLN A 304 -9.64 -0.56 9.28
CA GLN A 304 -10.33 0.65 9.69
C GLN A 304 -10.12 0.91 11.18
N GLY A 305 -9.92 2.17 11.53
CA GLY A 305 -10.04 2.60 12.92
C GLY A 305 -11.49 2.57 13.39
N GLY A 306 -11.69 2.36 14.68
CA GLY A 306 -13.01 2.37 15.28
C GLY A 306 -13.60 3.78 15.30
N PRO A 307 -14.93 3.94 15.22
CA PRO A 307 -15.57 5.23 15.40
C PRO A 307 -15.36 5.75 16.83
N GLY A 308 -15.25 7.07 16.97
CA GLY A 308 -15.30 7.72 18.27
C GLY A 308 -16.71 7.67 18.88
N GLY A 309 -16.78 7.80 20.20
CA GLY A 309 -18.04 7.85 20.94
C GLY A 309 -18.71 9.22 20.81
N THR A 310 -20.04 9.23 20.75
CA THR A 310 -20.82 10.49 20.81
C THR A 310 -21.07 10.91 22.25
N SER A 311 -20.90 12.20 22.54
CA SER A 311 -21.31 12.77 23.82
C SER A 311 -22.83 13.03 23.83
N SER A 312 -23.51 12.66 24.91
CA SER A 312 -24.98 12.79 25.00
C SER A 312 -25.46 14.10 25.65
N GLY A 313 -24.54 14.91 26.18
CA GLY A 313 -24.83 16.13 26.95
C GLY A 313 -24.29 17.43 26.36
N GLY A 314 -23.91 17.46 25.08
CA GLY A 314 -23.27 18.63 24.44
C GLY A 314 -21.78 18.78 24.77
N GLY A 315 -21.11 17.66 25.07
CA GLY A 315 -19.66 17.60 25.25
C GLY A 315 -18.92 17.50 23.91
N THR A 316 -17.60 17.25 23.95
CA THR A 316 -16.83 16.94 22.74
C THR A 316 -16.99 15.46 22.41
N ASP A 317 -17.30 15.15 21.16
CA ASP A 317 -17.30 13.77 20.65
C ASP A 317 -15.87 13.23 20.57
N GLY A 318 -15.73 11.91 20.63
CA GLY A 318 -14.45 11.25 20.48
C GLY A 318 -13.99 11.20 19.03
N PHE A 319 -12.68 11.20 18.81
CA PHE A 319 -12.12 11.00 17.48
C PHE A 319 -12.24 9.54 17.04
N ALA A 320 -12.35 9.29 15.74
CA ALA A 320 -12.14 7.95 15.21
C ALA A 320 -10.69 7.49 15.45
N GLY A 321 -10.48 6.19 15.58
CA GLY A 321 -9.14 5.63 15.61
C GLY A 321 -8.49 5.65 14.23
N VAL A 322 -7.18 5.40 14.20
CA VAL A 322 -6.40 5.29 12.97
C VAL A 322 -6.53 3.87 12.41
N SER A 323 -6.52 3.73 11.09
CA SER A 323 -6.69 2.41 10.48
C SER A 323 -5.40 1.59 10.62
N LEU A 324 -4.25 2.18 10.31
CA LEU A 324 -2.95 1.53 10.51
C LEU A 324 -1.93 2.50 11.11
N VAL A 325 -1.30 2.10 12.20
CA VAL A 325 -0.22 2.85 12.87
C VAL A 325 1.09 2.09 12.74
N ALA A 326 2.05 2.63 11.99
CA ALA A 326 3.36 2.02 11.74
C ALA A 326 4.48 2.70 12.56
N ALA A 327 5.73 2.24 12.38
CA ALA A 327 6.91 2.96 12.85
C ALA A 327 7.10 4.28 12.10
N THR A 328 7.72 5.28 12.73
CA THR A 328 8.03 6.58 12.08
C THR A 328 8.93 6.38 10.87
N GLY A 329 8.48 6.85 9.71
CA GLY A 329 9.18 6.71 8.44
C GLY A 329 8.98 5.36 7.76
N ALA A 330 7.99 4.57 8.20
CA ALA A 330 7.80 3.22 7.68
C ALA A 330 7.42 3.21 6.19
N THR A 331 7.76 2.10 5.53
CA THR A 331 7.28 1.74 4.20
C THR A 331 6.19 0.69 4.31
N LEU A 332 5.03 0.97 3.72
CA LEU A 332 3.94 0.04 3.52
C LEU A 332 3.94 -0.47 2.09
N ASN A 333 4.24 -1.75 1.88
CA ASN A 333 4.11 -2.39 0.58
C ASN A 333 2.75 -3.09 0.46
N VAL A 334 2.03 -2.85 -0.64
CA VAL A 334 0.72 -3.46 -0.90
C VAL A 334 0.80 -4.36 -2.14
N TYR A 335 0.24 -5.55 -2.01
CA TYR A 335 0.23 -6.58 -3.05
C TYR A 335 -1.14 -7.22 -3.19
N GLY A 336 -1.33 -7.85 -4.34
CA GLY A 336 -2.49 -8.69 -4.62
C GLY A 336 -3.46 -8.06 -5.60
N THR A 337 -4.65 -8.62 -5.68
CA THR A 337 -5.59 -8.36 -6.78
C THR A 337 -6.98 -7.96 -6.28
N GLN A 338 -7.19 -7.99 -4.97
CA GLN A 338 -8.49 -7.72 -4.37
C GLN A 338 -8.45 -6.35 -3.70
N ASP A 339 -9.46 -5.53 -4.00
CA ASP A 339 -9.72 -4.22 -3.39
C ASP A 339 -9.37 -4.19 -1.90
N LEU A 340 -8.65 -3.14 -1.52
CA LEU A 340 -8.13 -2.93 -0.19
C LEU A 340 -8.41 -1.50 0.25
N ASN A 341 -9.18 -1.35 1.32
CA ASN A 341 -9.33 -0.08 2.00
C ASN A 341 -8.43 -0.05 3.24
N LEU A 342 -7.39 0.77 3.21
CA LEU A 342 -6.47 0.97 4.31
C LEU A 342 -6.86 2.11 5.25
N GLY A 343 -7.85 2.93 4.88
CA GLY A 343 -8.21 4.14 5.60
C GLY A 343 -7.00 5.04 5.86
N GLN A 344 -6.98 5.69 7.02
CA GLN A 344 -5.84 6.48 7.46
C GLN A 344 -4.65 5.59 7.88
N VAL A 345 -3.49 5.82 7.26
CA VAL A 345 -2.20 5.26 7.67
C VAL A 345 -1.36 6.34 8.34
N THR A 346 -0.74 6.05 9.49
CA THR A 346 0.06 7.02 10.25
C THR A 346 1.47 6.50 10.51
N ASN A 347 2.40 7.45 10.57
CA ASN A 347 3.86 7.31 10.62
C ASN A 347 4.48 6.72 9.34
N VAL A 348 3.69 6.52 8.29
CA VAL A 348 4.12 5.88 7.04
C VAL A 348 4.66 6.95 6.10
N MET A 349 5.91 6.83 5.64
CA MET A 349 6.46 7.76 4.64
C MET A 349 6.16 7.29 3.21
N THR A 350 6.00 5.98 2.99
CA THR A 350 5.78 5.44 1.66
C THR A 350 4.72 4.36 1.67
N VAL A 351 3.70 4.51 0.82
CA VAL A 351 2.77 3.45 0.44
C VAL A 351 3.11 3.03 -0.99
N ASN A 352 3.67 1.84 -1.15
CA ASN A 352 4.06 1.29 -2.45
C ASN A 352 3.12 0.15 -2.84
N ALA A 353 2.12 0.48 -3.66
CA ALA A 353 1.20 -0.47 -4.26
C ALA A 353 1.45 -0.65 -5.77
N SER A 354 2.65 -0.37 -6.28
CA SER A 354 2.96 -0.46 -7.72
C SER A 354 2.74 -1.84 -8.37
N TRP A 355 2.57 -2.90 -7.56
CA TRP A 355 2.27 -4.27 -8.00
C TRP A 355 0.90 -4.78 -7.53
N PHE A 356 0.07 -3.88 -7.00
CA PHE A 356 -1.31 -4.14 -6.63
C PHE A 356 -2.21 -3.90 -7.85
N SER A 357 -3.23 -4.74 -8.02
CA SER A 357 -4.15 -4.64 -9.16
C SER A 357 -5.62 -4.57 -8.75
N GLY A 358 -5.90 -4.47 -7.44
CA GLY A 358 -7.24 -4.17 -6.92
C GLY A 358 -7.37 -2.66 -6.71
N ASN A 359 -8.58 -2.19 -6.40
CA ASN A 359 -8.77 -0.78 -6.07
C ASN A 359 -8.21 -0.49 -4.66
N LEU A 360 -7.30 0.47 -4.54
CA LEU A 360 -6.74 0.93 -3.28
C LEU A 360 -7.51 2.15 -2.77
N THR A 361 -7.85 2.17 -1.49
CA THR A 361 -8.25 3.40 -0.78
C THR A 361 -7.27 3.63 0.34
N VAL A 362 -6.59 4.77 0.33
CA VAL A 362 -5.61 5.13 1.35
C VAL A 362 -5.62 6.64 1.62
N LEU A 363 -5.56 6.99 2.90
CA LEU A 363 -5.35 8.35 3.40
C LEU A 363 -4.03 8.36 4.16
N GLY A 364 -3.11 9.24 3.78
CA GLY A 364 -1.85 9.46 4.47
C GLY A 364 -2.00 10.18 5.81
N ASP A 365 -0.91 10.73 6.32
CA ASP A 365 -0.85 11.41 7.61
C ASP A 365 -0.44 12.87 7.47
N THR A 366 0.33 13.42 8.40
CA THR A 366 0.79 14.80 8.37
C THR A 366 2.23 14.94 7.85
N ASN A 367 2.86 13.83 7.46
CA ASN A 367 4.20 13.81 6.89
C ASN A 367 4.11 13.92 5.37
N ALA A 368 5.22 14.28 4.72
CA ALA A 368 5.33 14.17 3.26
C ALA A 368 5.33 12.69 2.85
N ASN A 369 4.16 12.19 2.45
CA ASN A 369 3.92 10.82 2.04
C ASN A 369 4.18 10.64 0.55
N MET A 370 4.75 9.49 0.18
CA MET A 370 4.80 9.01 -1.21
C MET A 370 3.82 7.85 -1.38
N ILE A 371 2.77 8.04 -2.18
CA ILE A 371 1.71 7.04 -2.37
C ILE A 371 1.66 6.63 -3.85
N LEU A 372 1.87 5.34 -4.11
CA LEU A 372 1.79 4.72 -5.44
C LEU A 372 0.62 3.74 -5.44
N GLY A 373 -0.45 4.00 -6.20
CA GLY A 373 -1.72 3.25 -6.23
C GLY A 373 -1.64 1.91 -6.96
N GLY A 374 -0.97 1.89 -8.11
CA GLY A 374 -0.70 0.66 -8.87
C GLY A 374 -1.59 0.52 -10.09
N SER A 375 -2.35 -0.56 -10.19
CA SER A 375 -3.42 -0.70 -11.17
C SER A 375 -4.75 -0.84 -10.46
N GLY A 376 -5.84 -0.41 -11.08
CA GLY A 376 -7.14 -0.34 -10.41
C GLY A 376 -7.67 1.08 -10.49
N ASN A 377 -8.88 1.31 -9.99
CA ASN A 377 -9.41 2.67 -9.83
C ASN A 377 -9.17 3.08 -8.38
N ASP A 378 -8.03 3.72 -8.14
CA ASP A 378 -7.55 4.01 -6.79
C ASP A 378 -8.15 5.31 -6.25
N THR A 379 -8.22 5.45 -4.93
CA THR A 379 -8.58 6.69 -4.24
C THR A 379 -7.47 7.01 -3.25
N LEU A 380 -6.68 8.03 -3.59
CA LEU A 380 -5.46 8.41 -2.88
C LEU A 380 -5.66 9.79 -2.27
N ASP A 381 -5.53 9.88 -0.95
CA ASP A 381 -5.50 11.14 -0.20
C ASP A 381 -4.15 11.21 0.51
N GLY A 382 -3.36 12.25 0.24
CA GLY A 382 -2.04 12.45 0.84
C GLY A 382 -2.13 12.74 2.34
N GLY A 383 -3.24 13.33 2.80
CA GLY A 383 -3.34 13.86 4.14
C GLY A 383 -2.82 15.29 4.20
N SER A 384 -2.15 15.66 5.28
CA SER A 384 -1.42 16.93 5.37
C SER A 384 0.04 16.73 4.97
N GLY A 385 0.70 17.71 4.36
CA GLY A 385 2.10 17.60 4.00
C GLY A 385 2.39 18.14 2.62
N ALA A 386 3.48 17.65 2.04
CA ALA A 386 3.81 17.92 0.65
C ALA A 386 3.99 16.56 -0.01
N ASP A 387 2.87 16.01 -0.47
CA ASP A 387 2.80 14.61 -0.81
C ASP A 387 3.13 14.37 -2.28
N THR A 388 3.56 13.15 -2.58
CA THR A 388 3.80 12.70 -3.95
C THR A 388 2.87 11.52 -4.23
N LEU A 389 1.91 11.74 -5.12
CA LEU A 389 0.87 10.78 -5.46
C LEU A 389 1.03 10.29 -6.90
N SER A 390 0.83 8.99 -7.11
CA SER A 390 0.72 8.37 -8.44
C SER A 390 -0.39 7.34 -8.39
N GLY A 391 -1.40 7.52 -9.24
CA GLY A 391 -2.52 6.60 -9.35
C GLY A 391 -2.09 5.32 -10.05
N GLY A 392 -1.33 5.48 -11.14
CA GLY A 392 -0.86 4.40 -11.97
C GLY A 392 -1.81 4.13 -13.13
N ALA A 393 -2.35 2.92 -13.20
CA ALA A 393 -3.20 2.49 -14.31
C ALA A 393 -4.66 2.29 -13.87
N GLY A 394 -5.55 3.15 -14.37
CA GLY A 394 -6.98 3.04 -14.16
C GLY A 394 -7.60 4.42 -14.16
N GLN A 395 -8.82 4.55 -13.63
CA GLN A 395 -9.45 5.85 -13.37
C GLN A 395 -9.27 6.18 -11.91
N ASP A 396 -8.26 6.98 -11.60
CA ASP A 396 -7.87 7.25 -10.23
C ASP A 396 -8.52 8.54 -9.70
N ILE A 397 -8.70 8.60 -8.39
CA ILE A 397 -9.18 9.78 -7.67
C ILE A 397 -8.08 10.25 -6.74
N PHE A 398 -7.56 11.44 -7.01
CA PHE A 398 -6.66 12.15 -6.09
C PHE A 398 -7.49 13.08 -5.25
N GLN A 399 -7.65 12.74 -3.97
CA GLN A 399 -8.42 13.53 -3.03
C GLN A 399 -7.52 14.57 -2.35
N ILE A 400 -7.97 15.82 -2.36
CA ILE A 400 -7.24 16.97 -1.85
C ILE A 400 -7.68 17.28 -0.41
N PHE A 401 -6.71 17.35 0.49
CA PHE A 401 -6.92 17.75 1.87
C PHE A 401 -6.94 19.28 1.99
N LEU A 402 -8.11 19.86 2.30
CA LEU A 402 -8.30 21.33 2.35
C LEU A 402 -7.82 21.99 3.67
N GLY A 403 -7.05 21.28 4.50
CA GLY A 403 -6.54 21.77 5.79
C GLY A 403 -5.03 22.03 5.82
N GLU A 404 -4.36 22.02 4.67
CA GLU A 404 -2.91 22.23 4.56
C GLU A 404 -2.45 23.60 5.01
N THR A 405 -1.15 23.70 5.31
CA THR A 405 -0.51 25.01 5.38
C THR A 405 -0.61 25.71 4.02
N PRO A 406 -1.15 26.94 3.97
CA PRO A 406 -1.34 27.65 2.71
C PRO A 406 -0.03 27.84 1.95
N VAL A 407 -0.13 27.87 0.62
CA VAL A 407 1.05 28.10 -0.22
C VAL A 407 1.61 29.49 0.09
N SER A 408 2.93 29.57 0.31
CA SER A 408 3.59 30.84 0.59
C SER A 408 4.73 31.13 -0.38
N VAL A 409 4.88 32.41 -0.71
CA VAL A 409 5.95 32.90 -1.58
C VAL A 409 6.86 33.84 -0.79
N SER A 410 8.17 33.56 -0.80
CA SER A 410 9.19 34.42 -0.19
C SER A 410 10.18 34.89 -1.24
N GLY A 411 10.04 36.16 -1.65
CA GLY A 411 10.79 36.69 -2.79
C GLY A 411 10.42 35.95 -4.07
N THR A 412 11.37 35.23 -4.66
CA THR A 412 11.15 34.41 -5.88
C THR A 412 10.99 32.92 -5.59
N THR A 413 10.93 32.53 -4.31
CA THR A 413 10.85 31.11 -3.92
C THR A 413 9.42 30.77 -3.50
N VAL A 414 8.88 29.70 -4.06
CA VAL A 414 7.59 29.11 -3.66
C VAL A 414 7.86 27.98 -2.67
N ALA A 415 7.18 27.99 -1.53
CA ALA A 415 7.28 26.91 -0.57
C ALA A 415 6.74 25.60 -1.17
N SER A 416 7.49 24.50 -1.05
CA SER A 416 7.08 23.17 -1.51
C SER A 416 6.18 22.49 -0.47
N THR A 417 5.10 23.14 -0.10
CA THR A 417 4.12 22.69 0.92
C THR A 417 2.84 22.16 0.27
N PHE A 418 2.94 21.74 -0.99
CA PHE A 418 1.80 21.32 -1.79
C PHE A 418 2.05 19.95 -2.41
N ASP A 419 0.97 19.26 -2.70
CA ASP A 419 1.02 17.92 -3.28
C ASP A 419 1.40 17.95 -4.76
N THR A 420 2.09 16.89 -5.17
CA THR A 420 2.46 16.63 -6.55
C THR A 420 1.88 15.30 -7.02
N ILE A 421 1.09 15.35 -8.08
CA ILE A 421 0.55 14.19 -8.78
C ILE A 421 1.44 13.92 -10.00
N PHE A 422 2.07 12.74 -10.05
CA PHE A 422 3.13 12.44 -11.01
C PHE A 422 2.63 11.97 -12.39
N ASP A 423 1.42 11.43 -12.46
CA ASP A 423 0.92 10.70 -13.63
C ASP A 423 -0.54 11.01 -13.99
N TYR A 424 -1.04 12.20 -13.63
CA TYR A 424 -2.43 12.61 -13.92
C TYR A 424 -2.81 12.44 -15.39
N GLY A 425 -3.84 11.65 -15.67
CA GLY A 425 -4.38 11.41 -17.02
C GLY A 425 -3.43 10.65 -17.95
N THR A 426 -2.43 9.96 -17.38
CA THR A 426 -1.49 9.15 -18.16
C THR A 426 -2.16 7.85 -18.62
N ALA A 427 -1.59 7.14 -19.60
CA ALA A 427 -2.14 5.90 -20.18
C ALA A 427 -3.50 6.02 -20.91
N GLY A 428 -3.98 7.23 -21.17
CA GLY A 428 -5.19 7.47 -21.98
C GLY A 428 -6.50 7.15 -21.25
N VAL A 429 -6.44 7.06 -19.92
CA VAL A 429 -7.57 6.92 -19.01
C VAL A 429 -7.71 8.23 -18.24
N ALA A 430 -8.94 8.61 -17.90
CA ALA A 430 -9.22 9.86 -17.21
C ALA A 430 -9.10 9.71 -15.70
N ASP A 431 -8.30 10.57 -15.08
CA ASP A 431 -8.21 10.70 -13.63
C ASP A 431 -9.02 11.89 -13.13
N PHE A 432 -9.40 11.82 -11.84
CA PHE A 432 -10.23 12.80 -11.18
C PHE A 432 -9.51 13.43 -10.00
N ILE A 433 -9.70 14.74 -9.83
CA ILE A 433 -9.31 15.44 -8.60
C ILE A 433 -10.57 15.66 -7.77
N ARG A 434 -10.57 15.23 -6.51
CA ARG A 434 -11.71 15.39 -5.59
C ARG A 434 -11.35 16.33 -4.45
N SER A 435 -12.20 17.29 -4.12
CA SER A 435 -12.05 18.05 -2.87
C SER A 435 -12.65 17.30 -1.69
N SER A 436 -11.97 17.28 -0.54
CA SER A 436 -12.50 16.70 0.71
C SER A 436 -13.74 17.45 1.26
N ALA A 437 -13.97 18.70 0.83
CA ALA A 437 -15.21 19.42 1.06
C ALA A 437 -16.19 19.23 -0.11
N ILE A 438 -17.43 18.90 0.23
CA ILE A 438 -18.56 18.82 -0.70
C ILE A 438 -18.95 20.27 -1.02
N ASP A 439 -18.96 20.64 -2.30
CA ASP A 439 -19.41 21.94 -2.88
C ASP A 439 -18.30 22.91 -3.36
N PHE A 440 -17.09 22.43 -3.73
CA PHE A 440 -16.26 23.25 -4.63
C PHE A 440 -16.91 23.32 -6.01
N VAL A 441 -16.94 24.50 -6.62
CA VAL A 441 -17.47 24.70 -7.97
C VAL A 441 -16.32 25.18 -8.85
N ALA A 442 -16.11 24.54 -10.01
CA ALA A 442 -15.19 25.05 -11.02
C ALA A 442 -15.61 26.49 -11.36
N ILE A 443 -14.65 27.42 -11.47
CA ILE A 443 -14.97 28.80 -11.86
C ILE A 443 -15.43 28.81 -13.33
N ASN A 444 -16.70 28.51 -13.55
CA ASN A 444 -17.36 28.53 -14.85
C ASN A 444 -18.49 29.57 -14.82
N SER A 445 -18.30 30.62 -15.62
CA SER A 445 -19.25 31.68 -15.97
C SER A 445 -19.76 32.59 -14.84
N GLY A 446 -19.13 33.78 -14.74
CA GLY A 446 -19.70 34.93 -14.01
C GLY A 446 -18.67 35.95 -13.51
N ALA A 447 -17.42 35.54 -13.27
CA ALA A 447 -16.35 36.47 -12.95
C ALA A 447 -16.04 37.32 -14.18
N THR A 448 -16.39 38.60 -14.10
CA THR A 448 -15.97 39.56 -15.13
C THR A 448 -14.47 39.73 -14.96
N ALA A 449 -13.67 39.67 -16.02
CA ALA A 449 -12.28 40.11 -15.94
C ALA A 449 -12.25 41.54 -15.39
N VAL A 450 -11.75 41.72 -14.16
CA VAL A 450 -11.66 43.06 -13.56
C VAL A 450 -10.27 43.62 -13.81
N ALA A 451 -10.26 44.75 -14.51
CA ALA A 451 -9.05 45.51 -14.78
C ALA A 451 -8.44 46.06 -13.47
N GLY A 452 -7.20 45.69 -13.18
CA GLY A 452 -6.42 46.30 -12.09
C GLY A 452 -5.18 45.51 -11.68
N VAL A 453 -5.21 44.19 -11.81
CA VAL A 453 -4.09 43.26 -11.60
C VAL A 453 -4.20 42.16 -12.68
N GLY A 454 -3.09 41.75 -13.28
CA GLY A 454 -3.02 41.13 -14.62
C GLY A 454 -3.55 39.71 -14.81
N VAL A 455 -4.64 39.30 -14.15
CA VAL A 455 -5.21 37.95 -14.24
C VAL A 455 -6.51 37.93 -15.02
N ALA A 456 -6.65 36.97 -15.93
CA ALA A 456 -7.92 36.65 -16.57
C ALA A 456 -8.17 35.14 -16.53
N ILE A 457 -9.36 34.75 -16.04
CA ILE A 457 -9.80 33.36 -16.00
C ILE A 457 -10.77 33.12 -17.16
N SER A 458 -10.50 32.09 -17.96
CA SER A 458 -11.37 31.69 -19.07
C SER A 458 -12.66 31.02 -18.59
N ASP A 459 -13.63 30.86 -19.48
CA ASP A 459 -14.88 30.12 -19.22
C ASP A 459 -14.67 28.65 -18.86
N GLY A 460 -13.46 28.11 -19.03
CA GLY A 460 -13.07 26.76 -18.63
C GLY A 460 -12.24 26.72 -17.34
N GLY A 461 -12.11 27.81 -16.59
CA GLY A 461 -11.31 27.86 -15.36
C GLY A 461 -9.80 28.01 -15.56
N LYS A 462 -9.30 28.12 -16.80
CA LYS A 462 -7.88 28.37 -17.08
C LYS A 462 -7.52 29.82 -16.80
N VAL A 463 -6.53 30.04 -15.93
CA VAL A 463 -5.97 31.35 -15.60
C VAL A 463 -4.92 31.74 -16.63
N THR A 464 -4.95 33.00 -17.04
CA THR A 464 -3.94 33.65 -17.88
C THR A 464 -3.37 34.86 -17.16
N PHE A 465 -2.06 35.03 -17.25
CA PHE A 465 -1.31 36.06 -16.55
C PHE A 465 -0.77 37.12 -17.51
N ALA A 466 -0.39 38.28 -16.98
CA ALA A 466 0.33 39.26 -17.75
C ALA A 466 1.70 38.70 -18.16
N ALA A 467 2.21 39.13 -19.31
CA ALA A 467 3.51 38.67 -19.82
C ALA A 467 4.70 39.02 -18.91
N ALA A 468 4.51 39.91 -17.93
CA ALA A 468 5.51 40.27 -16.93
C ALA A 468 5.55 39.30 -15.74
N ASP A 469 4.52 38.48 -15.55
CA ASP A 469 4.42 37.49 -14.48
C ASP A 469 4.84 36.12 -15.04
N ASP A 470 6.15 35.94 -15.23
CA ASP A 470 6.72 34.78 -15.95
C ASP A 470 7.30 33.70 -15.01
N THR A 471 7.48 34.01 -13.73
CA THR A 471 7.87 33.04 -12.70
C THR A 471 6.67 32.43 -11.97
N LEU A 472 6.81 31.21 -11.42
CA LEU A 472 5.77 30.60 -10.58
C LEU A 472 5.42 31.47 -9.37
N ALA A 473 6.44 32.07 -8.75
CA ALA A 473 6.30 32.94 -7.58
C ALA A 473 5.44 34.17 -7.90
N GLU A 474 5.68 34.83 -9.04
CA GLU A 474 4.85 35.96 -9.47
C GLU A 474 3.41 35.54 -9.74
N LYS A 475 3.20 34.41 -10.45
CA LYS A 475 1.86 33.90 -10.74
C LYS A 475 1.05 33.62 -9.47
N ILE A 476 1.67 32.98 -8.47
CA ILE A 476 1.02 32.70 -7.18
C ILE A 476 0.75 34.00 -6.42
N LEU A 477 1.72 34.92 -6.33
CA LEU A 477 1.52 36.22 -5.65
C LEU A 477 0.41 37.05 -6.29
N VAL A 478 0.28 36.97 -7.60
CA VAL A 478 -0.75 37.70 -8.35
C VAL A 478 -2.13 37.06 -8.15
N LEU A 479 -2.22 35.73 -8.02
CA LEU A 479 -3.46 35.03 -7.65
C LEU A 479 -3.88 35.33 -6.21
N ASP A 480 -2.95 35.23 -5.26
CA ASP A 480 -3.16 35.55 -3.84
C ASP A 480 -3.59 37.01 -3.63
N ALA A 481 -3.03 37.94 -4.41
CA ALA A 481 -3.44 39.35 -4.38
C ALA A 481 -4.83 39.61 -4.99
N ASP A 482 -5.39 38.68 -5.79
CA ASP A 482 -6.71 38.81 -6.41
C ASP A 482 -7.83 38.24 -5.53
N ASP A 483 -7.96 38.82 -4.34
CA ASP A 483 -8.97 38.46 -3.33
C ASP A 483 -10.40 38.95 -3.68
N THR A 484 -10.57 39.68 -4.78
CA THR A 484 -11.85 40.32 -5.11
C THR A 484 -12.80 39.46 -5.95
N ASN A 485 -12.30 38.36 -6.52
CA ASN A 485 -13.00 37.55 -7.52
C ASN A 485 -13.18 36.08 -7.13
N ALA A 486 -12.59 35.64 -6.03
CA ALA A 486 -12.67 34.25 -5.61
C ALA A 486 -14.02 34.00 -4.91
N ARG A 487 -14.88 33.20 -5.55
CA ARG A 487 -15.99 32.60 -4.81
C ARG A 487 -15.35 31.68 -3.78
N PRO A 488 -15.74 31.74 -2.49
CA PRO A 488 -15.29 30.72 -1.56
C PRO A 488 -15.64 29.34 -2.13
N GLN A 489 -14.77 28.36 -1.90
CA GLN A 489 -14.90 27.01 -2.45
C GLN A 489 -14.86 27.01 -3.99
N SER A 490 -13.81 27.59 -4.57
CA SER A 490 -13.62 27.58 -6.02
C SER A 490 -12.26 27.08 -6.44
N VAL A 491 -12.19 26.55 -7.66
CA VAL A 491 -10.97 26.00 -8.24
C VAL A 491 -10.73 26.56 -9.63
N ALA A 492 -9.48 26.95 -9.88
CA ALA A 492 -8.96 27.36 -11.17
C ALA A 492 -7.65 26.62 -11.46
N PHE A 493 -7.17 26.68 -12.69
CA PHE A 493 -5.89 26.05 -13.04
C PHE A 493 -5.04 26.91 -13.97
N PHE A 494 -3.74 26.70 -13.94
CA PHE A 494 -2.81 27.35 -14.84
C PHE A 494 -1.61 26.49 -15.18
N GLU A 495 -0.85 26.90 -16.18
CA GLU A 495 0.36 26.19 -16.60
C GLU A 495 1.60 27.04 -16.31
N HIS A 496 2.67 26.38 -15.89
CA HIS A 496 4.00 26.95 -15.78
C HIS A 496 5.02 25.87 -16.14
N ASP A 497 5.95 26.22 -17.03
CA ASP A 497 6.88 25.30 -17.67
C ASP A 497 6.19 24.07 -18.29
N SER A 498 6.44 22.87 -17.78
CA SER A 498 5.87 21.60 -18.26
C SER A 498 4.82 21.02 -17.33
N ASP A 499 4.32 21.81 -16.38
CA ASP A 499 3.42 21.36 -15.32
C ASP A 499 2.11 22.17 -15.33
N THR A 500 1.03 21.54 -14.88
CA THR A 500 -0.25 22.19 -14.61
C THR A 500 -0.42 22.33 -13.10
N TYR A 501 -0.98 23.45 -12.67
CA TYR A 501 -1.23 23.76 -11.27
C TYR A 501 -2.71 24.03 -11.08
N LEU A 502 -3.32 23.38 -10.08
CA LEU A 502 -4.65 23.73 -9.61
C LEU A 502 -4.52 24.64 -8.40
N PHE A 503 -5.32 25.69 -8.38
CA PHE A 503 -5.38 26.67 -7.30
C PHE A 503 -6.77 26.61 -6.68
N TYR A 504 -6.82 26.26 -5.40
CA TYR A 504 -8.03 26.12 -4.62
C TYR A 504 -8.17 27.31 -3.67
N GLU A 505 -9.30 27.99 -3.78
CA GLU A 505 -9.74 29.01 -2.84
C GLU A 505 -10.77 28.39 -1.88
N ASN A 506 -10.45 28.32 -0.59
CA ASN A 506 -11.39 27.80 0.40
C ASN A 506 -12.24 28.93 1.00
N THR A 507 -11.63 29.98 1.54
CA THR A 507 -12.34 31.14 2.08
C THR A 507 -11.78 32.47 1.62
N SER A 508 -12.63 33.27 0.96
CA SER A 508 -12.26 34.57 0.40
C SER A 508 -11.46 35.43 1.39
N GLY A 509 -10.21 35.72 1.05
CA GLY A 509 -9.37 36.73 1.70
C GLY A 509 -8.67 36.29 2.95
N SER A 510 -8.42 34.99 3.04
CA SER A 510 -7.86 34.37 4.24
C SER A 510 -6.40 33.95 4.09
N GLY A 511 -5.81 33.99 2.89
CA GLY A 511 -4.47 33.45 2.69
C GLY A 511 -4.46 31.94 2.92
N ASP A 512 -5.57 31.25 2.65
CA ASP A 512 -5.79 29.81 2.87
C ASP A 512 -5.61 28.96 1.60
N GLU A 513 -5.02 29.56 0.57
CA GLU A 513 -5.05 29.03 -0.77
C GLU A 513 -4.11 27.84 -0.88
N GLN A 514 -4.63 26.80 -1.54
CA GLN A 514 -3.91 25.58 -1.75
C GLN A 514 -3.54 25.43 -3.21
N LEU A 515 -2.35 24.89 -3.41
CA LEU A 515 -1.84 24.57 -4.72
C LEU A 515 -1.76 23.05 -4.85
N ILE A 516 -2.06 22.52 -6.03
CA ILE A 516 -1.76 21.13 -6.38
C ILE A 516 -1.00 21.16 -7.69
N LYS A 517 0.10 20.41 -7.77
CA LYS A 517 0.90 20.28 -8.98
C LYS A 517 0.55 18.98 -9.70
N LEU A 518 0.15 19.08 -10.96
CA LEU A 518 0.11 17.98 -11.91
C LEU A 518 1.41 18.00 -12.73
N GLN A 519 2.29 17.06 -12.46
CA GLN A 519 3.62 17.05 -13.04
C GLN A 519 3.61 16.55 -14.49
N GLY A 520 4.33 17.25 -15.37
CA GLY A 520 4.60 16.79 -16.73
C GLY A 520 3.41 16.84 -17.69
N VAL A 521 2.28 17.44 -17.28
CA VAL A 521 1.06 17.54 -18.09
C VAL A 521 0.69 19.00 -18.32
N THR A 522 0.36 19.32 -19.58
CA THR A 522 -0.06 20.65 -20.06
C THR A 522 -1.00 20.49 -21.25
N GLY A 523 -1.60 21.58 -21.71
CA GLY A 523 -2.49 21.62 -22.87
C GLY A 523 -3.97 21.61 -22.50
N PHE A 524 -4.31 21.57 -21.22
CA PHE A 524 -5.70 21.60 -20.77
C PHE A 524 -6.34 22.95 -21.06
N THR A 525 -7.63 22.92 -21.37
CA THR A 525 -8.43 24.08 -21.73
C THR A 525 -9.61 24.28 -20.81
N THR A 526 -10.13 23.20 -20.23
CA THR A 526 -11.32 23.27 -19.37
C THR A 526 -11.16 22.40 -18.14
N LEU A 527 -11.61 22.90 -16.99
CA LEU A 527 -11.83 22.18 -15.75
C LEU A 527 -13.34 21.95 -15.59
N ASN A 528 -13.75 20.70 -15.66
CA ASN A 528 -15.16 20.33 -15.60
C ASN A 528 -15.45 19.55 -14.33
N GLU A 529 -16.53 19.93 -13.65
CA GLU A 529 -17.11 19.12 -12.58
C GLU A 529 -17.86 17.93 -13.20
N VAL A 530 -17.61 16.73 -12.69
CA VAL A 530 -18.20 15.48 -13.14
C VAL A 530 -18.99 14.84 -12.01
N GLY A 531 -20.31 14.78 -12.18
CA GLY A 531 -21.20 14.18 -11.17
C GLY A 531 -21.62 15.18 -10.08
N LEU A 532 -21.98 14.66 -8.90
CA LEU A 532 -22.48 15.44 -7.76
C LEU A 532 -21.56 15.37 -6.53
N ASN A 533 -20.37 14.78 -6.68
CA ASN A 533 -19.46 14.48 -5.58
C ASN A 533 -18.24 15.42 -5.52
N GLY A 534 -18.23 16.52 -6.30
CA GLY A 534 -17.09 17.44 -6.36
C GLY A 534 -15.85 16.86 -7.09
N ASP A 535 -16.06 15.90 -7.99
CA ASP A 535 -14.98 15.33 -8.81
C ASP A 535 -14.73 16.24 -10.00
N PHE A 536 -13.48 16.63 -10.22
CA PHE A 536 -13.05 17.46 -11.35
C PHE A 536 -12.19 16.68 -12.31
N ILE A 537 -12.36 16.98 -13.60
CA ILE A 537 -11.52 16.49 -14.68
C ILE A 537 -10.97 17.67 -15.49
N LEU A 538 -9.68 17.62 -15.86
CA LEU A 538 -9.11 18.53 -16.84
C LEU A 538 -9.20 17.95 -18.25
N LEU A 539 -9.69 18.74 -19.21
CA LEU A 539 -9.86 18.38 -20.63
C LEU A 539 -9.14 19.32 -21.60
#